data_AF-A0A7S0MVF8-F1
#
_entry.id   AF-A0A7S0MVF8-F1
#
_cell.length_a   1.000
_cell.length_b   1.000
_cell.length_c   1.000
_cell.angle_alpha   90.00
_cell.angle_beta   90.00
_cell.angle_gamma   90.00
#
_symmetry.space_group_name_H-M   'P 1'
#
loop_
_entity.id
_entity.type
_entity.pdbx_description
1 polymer ?
#
loop_
_entity_poly.entity_id
_entity_poly.type
_entity_poly.pdbx_seq_one_letter_code
_entity_poly.pdbx_strand_id
1 'polypeptide(L)'
;AWVIQYGGSTHFKYGTWRFSNRAGDMASRFETAVDTCCFSNDDGLYGGGTGVVNGDGPRPGDFFGYGNYDGGDDECSSMYADGSAVLSSSSMKSFMYLRNATLPPPPPTASPTASPTASP
;
A
#
# COMPACT_ATOMS: atom_id res chain seq x y z
N ALA A 1 -2.61 9.35 3.33
CA ALA A 1 -1.22 9.50 3.83
C ALA A 1 -0.76 8.13 4.31
N TRP A 2 0.46 7.72 3.95
CA TRP A 2 1.07 6.48 4.41
C TRP A 2 2.06 6.78 5.52
N VAL A 3 2.03 5.97 6.57
CA VAL A 3 2.99 6.02 7.67
C VAL A 3 3.94 4.86 7.50
N ILE A 4 5.23 5.16 7.35
CA ILE A 4 6.26 4.16 7.07
C ILE A 4 7.27 4.19 8.21
N GLN A 5 7.52 3.03 8.81
CA GLN A 5 8.51 2.87 9.87
C GLN A 5 9.74 2.17 9.30
N TYR A 6 10.87 2.86 9.26
CA TYR A 6 12.12 2.32 8.71
C TYR A 6 13.34 2.88 9.46
N GLY A 7 14.32 2.05 9.78
CA GLY A 7 15.54 2.49 10.47
C GLY A 7 15.32 3.21 11.80
N GLY A 8 14.23 2.91 12.52
CA GLY A 8 13.85 3.60 13.76
C GLY A 8 13.17 4.97 13.57
N SER A 9 12.95 5.40 12.32
CA SER A 9 12.32 6.67 11.97
C SER A 9 10.91 6.47 11.41
N THR A 10 10.07 7.50 11.54
CA THR A 10 8.75 7.55 10.91
C THR A 10 8.79 8.49 9.71
N HIS A 11 8.38 7.99 8.54
CA HIS A 11 8.26 8.75 7.31
C HIS A 11 6.79 8.89 6.93
N PHE A 12 6.39 10.11 6.60
CA PHE A 12 5.04 10.41 6.11
C PHE A 12 5.09 10.62 4.61
N LYS A 13 4.27 9.87 3.88
CA LYS A 13 4.14 10.00 2.42
C LYS A 13 2.71 10.40 2.07
N TYR A 14 2.55 11.25 1.06
CA TYR A 14 1.25 11.82 0.67
C TYR A 14 1.01 11.65 -0.81
N GLY A 15 -0.19 11.17 -1.17
CA GLY A 15 -0.60 11.07 -2.56
C GLY A 15 -1.62 9.98 -2.80
N THR A 16 -1.61 9.43 -4.01
CA THR A 16 -2.50 8.36 -4.44
C THR A 16 -1.70 7.12 -4.76
N TRP A 17 -2.06 6.00 -4.13
CA TRP A 17 -1.48 4.70 -4.43
C TRP A 17 -2.47 3.89 -5.26
N ARG A 18 -1.97 3.27 -6.31
CA ARG A 18 -2.63 2.20 -7.02
C ARG A 18 -1.60 1.13 -7.35
N PHE A 19 -2.01 -0.13 -7.28
CA PHE A 19 -1.15 -1.26 -7.65
C PHE A 19 -0.59 -1.08 -9.08
N SER A 20 -1.49 -0.80 -10.03
CA SER A 20 -1.20 -0.50 -11.43
C SER A 20 -2.46 0.01 -12.14
N ASN A 21 -2.31 0.84 -13.17
CA ASN A 21 -3.38 1.14 -14.14
C ASN A 21 -3.48 0.12 -15.28
N ARG A 22 -2.54 -0.84 -15.38
CA ARG A 22 -2.56 -1.97 -16.32
C ARG A 22 -2.68 -3.34 -15.66
N ALA A 23 -3.04 -3.38 -14.38
CA ALA A 23 -3.14 -4.60 -13.58
C ALA A 23 -4.00 -5.72 -14.22
N GLY A 24 -4.99 -5.35 -15.03
CA GLY A 24 -5.95 -6.29 -15.62
C GLY A 24 -6.84 -6.94 -14.56
N ASP A 25 -7.24 -8.18 -14.79
CA ASP A 25 -8.03 -8.95 -13.84
C ASP A 25 -7.17 -9.52 -12.71
N MET A 26 -7.27 -8.89 -11.54
CA MET A 26 -6.55 -9.29 -10.33
C MET A 26 -7.14 -10.53 -9.66
N ALA A 27 -8.39 -10.93 -9.94
CA ALA A 27 -8.99 -12.11 -9.31
C ALA A 27 -8.18 -13.36 -9.65
N SER A 28 -7.87 -13.57 -10.94
CA SER A 28 -7.03 -14.67 -11.40
C SER A 28 -5.65 -14.70 -10.73
N ARG A 29 -5.05 -13.54 -10.44
CA ARG A 29 -3.72 -13.41 -9.80
C ARG A 29 -3.73 -13.84 -8.33
N PHE A 30 -4.87 -13.70 -7.65
CA PHE A 30 -5.07 -14.16 -6.27
C PHE A 30 -5.67 -15.57 -6.19
N GLU A 31 -6.27 -16.08 -7.27
CA GLU A 31 -6.82 -17.44 -7.35
C GLU A 31 -5.74 -18.50 -7.60
N THR A 32 -4.58 -18.12 -8.15
CA THR A 32 -3.51 -19.10 -8.37
C THR A 32 -2.92 -19.53 -7.02
N ALA A 33 -2.85 -20.85 -6.79
CA ALA A 33 -2.05 -21.43 -5.72
C ALA A 33 -0.54 -21.44 -6.03
N VAL A 34 -0.13 -20.81 -7.13
CA VAL A 34 1.24 -20.78 -7.61
C VAL A 34 2.00 -19.69 -6.85
N ASP A 35 3.00 -20.09 -6.08
CA ASP A 35 3.80 -19.21 -5.24
C ASP A 35 5.03 -18.64 -5.96
N THR A 36 5.20 -18.97 -7.24
CA THR A 36 6.42 -18.69 -8.01
C THR A 36 6.36 -17.44 -8.88
N CYS A 37 5.20 -16.82 -9.08
CA CYS A 37 5.11 -15.65 -9.97
C CYS A 37 3.90 -14.77 -9.70
N CYS A 38 3.89 -13.66 -10.43
CA CYS A 38 2.68 -13.11 -11.00
C CYS A 38 1.98 -11.97 -10.26
N PHE A 39 2.11 -11.79 -8.94
CA PHE A 39 1.43 -10.64 -8.33
C PHE A 39 1.94 -9.31 -8.91
N SER A 40 3.26 -9.12 -8.97
CA SER A 40 3.96 -7.92 -9.47
C SER A 40 4.86 -8.21 -10.67
N ASN A 41 4.56 -9.24 -11.48
CA ASN A 41 5.47 -9.70 -12.54
C ASN A 41 5.53 -8.77 -13.77
N ASP A 42 4.55 -7.89 -13.92
CA ASP A 42 4.49 -6.91 -15.00
C ASP A 42 3.65 -5.75 -14.47
N ASP A 43 4.21 -4.54 -14.49
CA ASP A 43 3.54 -3.32 -14.08
C ASP A 43 2.91 -3.38 -12.67
N GLY A 44 3.61 -3.83 -11.63
CA GLY A 44 2.98 -4.05 -10.32
C GLY A 44 3.85 -3.63 -9.15
N LEU A 45 3.34 -2.77 -8.27
CA LEU A 45 4.09 -2.30 -7.10
C LEU A 45 3.38 -2.48 -5.77
N TYR A 46 4.18 -2.65 -4.72
CA TYR A 46 3.73 -2.68 -3.34
C TYR A 46 4.63 -1.79 -2.50
N GLY A 47 4.05 -0.72 -1.93
CA GLY A 47 4.83 0.29 -1.23
C GLY A 47 4.15 1.65 -1.14
N GLY A 48 4.92 2.69 -0.82
CA GLY A 48 4.45 4.06 -0.73
C GLY A 48 5.53 5.07 -1.08
N GLY A 49 5.13 6.22 -1.61
CA GLY A 49 6.00 7.33 -2.00
C GLY A 49 5.15 8.60 -2.10
N THR A 50 5.78 9.75 -2.26
CA THR A 50 5.05 11.00 -2.42
C THR A 50 4.52 11.11 -3.85
N GLY A 51 3.29 11.61 -4.02
CA GLY A 51 2.63 11.76 -5.32
C GLY A 51 1.89 10.51 -5.78
N VAL A 52 1.99 10.20 -7.06
CA VAL A 52 1.30 9.04 -7.64
C VAL A 52 2.24 7.84 -7.58
N VAL A 53 1.82 6.80 -6.86
CA VAL A 53 2.48 5.50 -6.84
C VAL A 53 1.66 4.58 -7.75
N ASN A 54 2.23 4.17 -8.89
CA ASN A 54 1.57 3.36 -9.92
C ASN A 54 2.55 2.38 -10.59
N GLY A 55 2.22 1.09 -10.64
CA GLY A 55 3.07 0.02 -11.21
C GLY A 55 3.41 0.20 -12.69
N ASP A 56 2.48 0.70 -13.50
CA ASP A 56 2.73 1.10 -14.90
C ASP A 56 3.07 2.61 -14.95
N GLY A 57 4.20 2.98 -14.37
CA GLY A 57 4.64 4.37 -14.31
C GLY A 57 6.00 4.54 -13.62
N PRO A 58 6.55 5.77 -13.59
CA PRO A 58 7.85 6.02 -12.98
C PRO A 58 7.80 5.83 -11.46
N ARG A 59 8.86 5.24 -10.90
CA ARG A 59 9.05 5.15 -9.45
C ARG A 59 9.17 6.55 -8.82
N PRO A 60 8.43 6.85 -7.74
CA PRO A 60 8.69 8.05 -6.94
C PRO A 60 10.12 8.06 -6.40
N GLY A 61 10.82 9.19 -6.48
CA GLY A 61 12.20 9.32 -6.01
C GLY A 61 12.39 9.12 -4.50
N ASP A 62 11.31 9.03 -3.74
CA ASP A 62 11.28 8.84 -2.30
C ASP A 62 10.52 7.56 -1.89
N PHE A 63 10.46 6.59 -2.82
CA PHE A 63 9.68 5.37 -2.67
C PHE A 63 10.23 4.41 -1.62
N PHE A 64 9.32 3.76 -0.91
CA PHE A 64 9.55 2.66 0.01
C PHE A 64 8.72 1.47 -0.42
N GLY A 65 9.34 0.31 -0.62
CA GLY A 65 8.67 -0.90 -1.08
C GLY A 65 9.41 -1.55 -2.23
N TYR A 66 8.67 -2.29 -3.05
CA TYR A 66 9.23 -2.98 -4.21
C TYR A 66 8.17 -3.15 -5.30
N GLY A 67 8.60 -3.55 -6.50
CA GLY A 67 7.71 -3.79 -7.63
C GLY A 67 8.47 -3.85 -8.95
N ASN A 68 7.72 -4.07 -10.03
CA ASN A 68 8.18 -3.85 -11.40
C ASN A 68 7.53 -2.55 -11.88
N TYR A 69 8.35 -1.54 -12.15
CA TYR A 69 7.93 -0.26 -12.68
C TYR A 69 7.99 -0.31 -14.19
N ASP A 70 6.84 -0.28 -14.86
CA ASP A 70 6.78 -0.52 -16.30
C ASP A 70 7.22 -1.94 -16.72
N GLY A 71 6.96 -2.30 -17.98
CA GLY A 71 7.25 -3.64 -18.52
C GLY A 71 8.70 -3.84 -18.95
N GLY A 72 9.57 -2.85 -18.78
CA GLY A 72 10.95 -2.86 -19.26
C GLY A 72 11.99 -3.14 -18.18
N ASP A 73 11.60 -3.24 -16.92
CA ASP A 73 12.52 -3.31 -15.79
C ASP A 73 12.53 -4.69 -15.10
N ASP A 74 13.70 -5.05 -14.52
CA ASP A 74 13.90 -6.26 -13.71
C ASP A 74 13.95 -5.90 -12.20
N GLU A 75 13.26 -4.82 -11.81
CA GLU A 75 13.34 -4.23 -10.47
C GLU A 75 12.48 -4.96 -9.43
N CYS A 76 11.68 -5.96 -9.86
CA CYS A 76 10.93 -6.83 -8.96
C CYS A 76 11.81 -7.55 -7.92
N SER A 77 13.12 -7.62 -8.16
CA SER A 77 14.12 -8.18 -7.26
C SER A 77 14.67 -7.20 -6.22
N SER A 78 14.32 -5.90 -6.28
CA SER A 78 14.91 -4.87 -5.43
C SER A 78 13.89 -4.26 -4.45
N MET A 79 14.31 -4.15 -3.19
CA MET A 79 13.60 -3.38 -2.16
C MET A 79 14.21 -1.99 -2.04
N TYR A 80 13.36 -0.97 -2.06
CA TYR A 80 13.75 0.42 -1.96
C TYR A 80 13.35 0.99 -0.60
N ALA A 81 14.22 1.85 -0.05
CA ALA A 81 13.92 2.72 1.07
C ALA A 81 14.35 4.15 0.73
N ASP A 82 13.39 5.07 0.75
CA ASP A 82 13.58 6.47 0.36
C ASP A 82 14.25 6.62 -1.01
N GLY A 83 13.77 5.86 -1.99
CA GLY A 83 14.26 5.87 -3.38
C GLY A 83 15.55 5.10 -3.65
N SER A 84 16.27 4.70 -2.60
CA SER A 84 17.52 3.93 -2.73
C SER A 84 17.28 2.44 -2.58
N ALA A 85 17.87 1.62 -3.45
CA ALA A 85 17.85 0.16 -3.29
C ALA A 85 18.63 -0.23 -2.03
N VAL A 86 17.99 -0.96 -1.12
CA VAL A 86 18.59 -1.37 0.16
C VAL A 86 18.78 -2.88 0.27
N LEU A 87 18.02 -3.66 -0.49
CA LEU A 87 18.14 -5.12 -0.56
C LEU A 87 17.79 -5.59 -1.98
N SER A 88 18.43 -6.68 -2.41
CA SER A 88 18.09 -7.37 -3.66
C SER A 88 17.93 -8.87 -3.43
N SER A 89 16.85 -9.47 -3.89
CA SER A 89 16.59 -10.91 -3.85
C SER A 89 15.69 -11.33 -5.00
N SER A 90 16.02 -12.44 -5.65
CA SER A 90 15.20 -13.03 -6.72
C SER A 90 13.92 -13.72 -6.22
N SER A 91 13.71 -13.79 -4.91
CA SER A 91 12.59 -14.53 -4.30
C SER A 91 11.88 -13.74 -3.20
N MET A 92 11.67 -12.44 -3.42
CA MET A 92 10.93 -11.59 -2.49
C MET A 92 9.46 -11.98 -2.41
N LYS A 93 8.89 -11.94 -1.20
CA LYS A 93 7.47 -12.24 -0.93
C LYS A 93 6.82 -11.07 -0.19
N SER A 94 5.61 -10.68 -0.62
CA SER A 94 4.75 -9.78 0.16
C SER A 94 3.90 -10.57 1.11
N PHE A 95 3.80 -10.09 2.35
CA PHE A 95 2.84 -10.57 3.32
C PHE A 95 1.85 -9.45 3.62
N MET A 96 0.60 -9.61 3.19
CA MET A 96 -0.48 -8.70 3.51
C MET A 96 -1.25 -9.23 4.71
N TYR A 97 -1.28 -8.44 5.78
CA TYR A 97 -2.02 -8.79 6.99
C TYR A 97 -3.28 -7.95 7.08
N LEU A 98 -4.43 -8.63 7.15
CA LEU A 98 -5.68 -8.00 7.57
C LEU A 98 -5.62 -7.81 9.08
N ARG A 99 -5.25 -6.61 9.51
CA ARG A 99 -5.49 -6.21 10.90
C ARG A 99 -6.96 -5.85 11.00
N ASN A 100 -7.70 -6.53 11.87
CA ASN A 100 -9.07 -6.17 12.19
C ASN A 100 -9.06 -4.82 12.91
N ALA A 101 -9.03 -3.73 12.14
CA ALA A 101 -9.24 -2.39 12.65
C ALA A 101 -10.72 -2.34 13.05
N THR A 102 -10.96 -2.38 14.35
CA THR A 102 -12.27 -2.19 14.99
C THR A 102 -13.21 -1.35 14.12
N LEU A 103 -14.33 -1.93 13.70
CA LEU A 103 -15.48 -1.16 13.23
C LEU A 103 -15.69 0.03 14.18
N PRO A 104 -15.98 1.26 13.68
CA PRO A 104 -16.30 2.37 14.57
C PRO A 104 -17.42 1.92 15.54
N PRO A 105 -17.35 2.28 16.84
CA PRO A 105 -18.42 1.94 17.77
C PRO A 105 -19.76 2.44 17.19
N PRO A 106 -20.86 1.66 17.31
CA PRO A 106 -22.16 2.11 16.83
C PRO A 106 -22.48 3.48 17.46
N PRO A 107 -23.15 4.40 16.73
CA PRO A 107 -23.55 5.68 17.28
C PRO A 107 -24.35 5.45 18.56
N PRO A 108 -24.22 6.33 19.57
CA PRO A 108 -24.96 6.18 20.82
C PRO A 108 -26.46 6.11 20.52
N THR A 109 -27.10 5.02 20.94
CA THR A 109 -28.56 4.80 20.81
C THR A 109 -29.36 5.53 21.89
N ALA A 110 -28.69 6.17 22.86
CA ALA A 110 -29.34 6.98 23.86
C ALA A 110 -29.76 8.32 23.23
N SER A 111 -31.05 8.45 22.89
CA SER A 111 -31.68 9.75 22.67
C SER A 111 -31.59 10.56 23.97
N PRO A 112 -31.21 11.85 23.93
CA PRO A 112 -31.14 12.68 25.13
C PRO A 112 -32.49 12.67 25.86
N THR A 113 -32.51 12.15 27.09
CA THR A 113 -33.73 12.08 27.91
C THR A 113 -34.07 13.43 28.56
N ALA A 114 -33.16 14.40 28.48
CA ALA A 114 -33.37 15.75 28.99
C ALA A 114 -33.50 16.73 27.81
N SER A 115 -34.69 17.32 27.65
CA SER A 115 -34.83 18.57 26.91
C SER A 115 -34.00 19.65 27.62
N PRO A 116 -33.29 20.52 26.88
CA PRO A 116 -32.59 21.64 27.48
C PRO A 116 -33.62 22.53 28.20
N THR A 117 -33.46 22.66 29.52
CA THR A 117 -34.19 23.69 30.28
C THR A 117 -33.59 25.03 29.90
N ALA A 118 -34.38 25.91 29.28
CA ALA A 118 -34.00 27.30 29.10
C ALA A 118 -33.68 27.89 30.48
N SER A 119 -32.46 28.39 30.66
CA SER A 119 -32.11 29.18 31.84
C SER A 119 -32.71 30.59 31.66
N PRO A 120 -33.22 31.22 32.74
CA PRO A 120 -33.93 32.50 32.70
C PRO A 120 -33.06 33.68 32.27
#